data_AF-A0AA35LVX2-F1
#
_entry.id   AF-A0AA35LVX2-F1
#
_cell.length_a   1.000
_cell.length_b   1.000
_cell.length_c   1.000
_cell.angle_alpha   90.00
_cell.angle_beta   90.00
_cell.angle_gamma   90.00
#
_symmetry.space_group_name_H-M   'P 1'
#
loop_
_entity.id
_entity.type
_entity.pdbx_description
1 polymer ?
#
loop_
_entity_poly.entity_id
_entity_poly.type
_entity_poly.pdbx_seq_one_letter_code
_entity_poly.pdbx_strand_id
1 'polypeptide(L)'
;MSRQYRGMRVDPQQAIGTLIGLADKLVLVKAGDSQNRSVLIPDWQPNHQKKNSHVTIKMHCSATRVQSYQLNHHLHCLIGNGSLKSKLFLAELHALTSGLVEDPFTLHTGTEEALTILRSAGVHSFVSFSEAEIEILKRIATLSPARSFYPKHPRLMQVVDWDDRGLSPLVQHLDFSRLVRALFKQASETAFLYKDFIQPPSIDRQHGSLEDREAIRSASFYKAGFGAEWHTIAKDAPYKGARDRDQDSKRANRVSKVAAIFRESPVKLPFHISQDAARTIYAKLSGLPIINPKQAGVPKLSFDSKWVGNVWPHLREAWGGIQKAFEKRNPDDHFLLFSWMVSVAFAMDINESTLSVLLGLMFYPPNRLMAFPQNCGLNLEEGHQVDLVWLRSCIESHYIEFGQSTMLKQVQQLPGEPLRDAFQRTESLFKRQRKEFASSLEKHVHQLWPRAISDPGNVAAGQTYVTVSKAMQAIRARCKSWHNNLLFLQSLEQVSANLRCIILSPTILGPIDRTPPLPAARNVDRYIQINDLFALTNTLEISGRDFVVEPPNIVIQTESSNEACLVSA
;
A
#
# COMPACT_ATOMS: atom_id res chain seq x y z
N MET A 1 -55.06 -34.10 -7.03
CA MET A 1 -54.06 -35.10 -7.46
C MET A 1 -53.65 -34.83 -8.90
N SER A 2 -52.38 -35.06 -9.26
CA SER A 2 -51.89 -34.83 -10.62
C SER A 2 -52.45 -35.88 -11.60
N ARG A 3 -52.80 -35.44 -12.83
CA ARG A 3 -53.30 -36.33 -13.90
C ARG A 3 -52.18 -37.11 -14.59
N GLN A 4 -51.00 -36.49 -14.75
CA GLN A 4 -49.81 -37.10 -15.36
C GLN A 4 -48.96 -37.86 -14.34
N TYR A 5 -48.83 -37.34 -13.12
CA TYR A 5 -48.08 -37.98 -12.03
C TYR A 5 -49.05 -38.61 -11.01
N ARG A 6 -49.63 -39.77 -11.38
CA ARG A 6 -50.66 -40.44 -10.57
C ARG A 6 -50.14 -40.73 -9.15
N GLY A 7 -50.98 -40.51 -8.15
CA GLY A 7 -50.61 -40.69 -6.75
C GLY A 7 -49.74 -39.58 -6.16
N MET A 8 -49.35 -38.58 -6.95
CA MET A 8 -48.63 -37.40 -6.47
C MET A 8 -49.59 -36.21 -6.26
N ARG A 9 -49.33 -35.42 -5.23
CA ARG A 9 -49.98 -34.13 -4.95
C ARG A 9 -48.94 -33.02 -4.90
N VAL A 10 -49.36 -31.78 -5.08
CA VAL A 10 -48.49 -30.62 -4.87
C VAL A 10 -48.06 -30.60 -3.41
N ASP A 11 -46.76 -30.53 -3.18
CA ASP A 11 -46.18 -30.44 -1.84
C ASP A 11 -46.39 -29.02 -1.29
N PRO A 12 -46.99 -28.82 -0.11
CA PRO A 12 -47.02 -27.50 0.51
C PRO A 12 -45.61 -26.91 0.71
N GLN A 13 -44.61 -27.77 0.93
CA GLN A 13 -43.22 -27.36 1.06
C GLN A 13 -42.52 -27.38 -0.31
N GLN A 14 -42.37 -26.21 -0.92
CA GLN A 14 -41.72 -26.06 -2.23
C GLN A 14 -40.18 -25.93 -2.15
N ALA A 15 -39.60 -25.87 -0.94
CA ALA A 15 -38.15 -25.91 -0.77
C ALA A 15 -37.66 -27.37 -0.79
N ILE A 16 -36.64 -27.63 -1.61
CA ILE A 16 -36.02 -28.96 -1.75
C ILE A 16 -34.63 -29.05 -1.11
N GLY A 17 -34.10 -27.94 -0.57
CA GLY A 17 -32.76 -27.88 0.04
C GLY A 17 -31.60 -27.87 -0.97
N THR A 18 -31.89 -27.76 -2.27
CA THR A 18 -30.92 -27.55 -3.34
C THR A 18 -31.55 -26.70 -4.45
N LEU A 19 -30.75 -26.25 -5.43
CA LEU A 19 -31.19 -25.31 -6.48
C LEU A 19 -31.75 -24.03 -5.87
N ILE A 20 -31.09 -23.54 -4.81
CA ILE A 20 -31.53 -22.38 -4.05
C ILE A 20 -31.44 -21.13 -4.93
N GLY A 21 -32.56 -20.43 -5.10
CA GLY A 21 -32.68 -19.31 -6.04
C GLY A 21 -33.41 -19.65 -7.34
N LEU A 22 -33.68 -20.94 -7.63
CA LEU A 22 -34.59 -21.33 -8.72
C LEU A 22 -36.03 -21.01 -8.34
N ALA A 23 -36.62 -20.01 -9.02
CA ALA A 23 -37.99 -19.56 -8.76
C ALA A 23 -39.03 -20.48 -9.41
N ASP A 24 -38.83 -20.81 -10.69
CA ASP A 24 -39.83 -21.53 -11.49
C ASP A 24 -39.63 -23.04 -11.36
N LYS A 25 -40.22 -23.62 -10.31
CA LYS A 25 -40.27 -25.06 -10.07
C LYS A 25 -41.56 -25.45 -9.34
N LEU A 26 -41.98 -26.69 -9.50
CA LEU A 26 -43.13 -27.27 -8.78
C LEU A 26 -42.72 -28.58 -8.12
N VAL A 27 -42.80 -28.63 -6.80
CA VAL A 27 -42.52 -29.83 -6.01
C VAL A 27 -43.80 -30.63 -5.80
N LEU A 28 -43.70 -31.93 -6.08
CA LEU A 28 -44.72 -32.93 -5.87
C LEU A 28 -44.27 -33.90 -4.78
N VAL A 29 -45.23 -34.41 -4.01
CA VAL A 29 -45.03 -35.42 -2.97
C VAL A 29 -46.01 -36.57 -3.17
N LYS A 30 -45.56 -37.79 -2.92
CA LYS A 30 -46.41 -38.99 -3.01
C LYS A 30 -47.45 -39.00 -1.89
N ALA A 31 -48.69 -39.36 -2.24
CA ALA A 31 -49.74 -39.54 -1.25
C ALA A 31 -49.39 -40.74 -0.33
N GLY A 32 -49.32 -40.48 0.97
CA GLY A 32 -48.97 -41.49 1.99
C GLY A 32 -47.48 -41.68 2.25
N ASP A 33 -46.59 -41.01 1.51
CA ASP A 33 -45.14 -41.06 1.72
C ASP A 33 -44.54 -39.67 1.51
N SER A 34 -44.26 -38.99 2.62
CA SER A 34 -43.74 -37.61 2.62
C SER A 34 -42.28 -37.50 2.18
N GLN A 35 -41.53 -38.61 2.14
CA GLN A 35 -40.12 -38.62 1.74
C GLN A 35 -39.96 -38.79 0.22
N ASN A 36 -40.98 -39.32 -0.46
CA ASN A 36 -40.95 -39.49 -1.90
C ASN A 36 -41.41 -38.21 -2.61
N ARG A 37 -40.43 -37.34 -2.87
CA ARG A 37 -40.62 -36.03 -3.48
C ARG A 37 -40.02 -36.00 -4.88
N SER A 38 -40.64 -35.24 -5.77
CA SER A 38 -40.13 -34.97 -7.11
C SER A 38 -40.31 -33.50 -7.45
N VAL A 39 -39.33 -32.91 -8.11
CA VAL A 39 -39.39 -31.54 -8.60
C VAL A 39 -39.61 -31.53 -10.11
N LEU A 40 -40.58 -30.74 -10.54
CA LEU A 40 -40.85 -30.45 -11.94
C LEU A 40 -40.28 -29.07 -12.27
N ILE A 41 -39.45 -29.03 -13.30
CA ILE A 41 -38.78 -27.81 -13.75
C ILE A 41 -39.13 -27.61 -15.24
N PRO A 42 -39.60 -26.42 -15.66
CA PRO A 42 -39.84 -26.14 -17.08
C PRO A 42 -38.59 -26.38 -17.93
N ASP A 43 -38.73 -27.12 -19.04
CA ASP A 43 -37.64 -27.39 -19.99
C ASP A 43 -37.46 -26.17 -20.90
N TRP A 44 -36.77 -25.14 -20.40
CA TRP A 44 -36.49 -23.91 -21.11
C TRP A 44 -35.15 -23.32 -20.71
N GLN A 45 -34.66 -22.34 -21.47
CA GLN A 45 -33.43 -21.63 -21.18
C GLN A 45 -33.54 -20.84 -19.85
N PRO A 46 -32.64 -21.09 -18.88
CA PRO A 46 -32.63 -20.34 -17.64
C PRO A 46 -32.13 -18.91 -17.88
N ASN A 47 -32.81 -17.94 -17.28
CA ASN A 47 -32.38 -16.56 -17.21
C ASN A 47 -32.11 -16.21 -15.74
N HIS A 48 -31.00 -15.54 -15.49
CA HIS A 48 -30.63 -15.11 -14.15
C HIS A 48 -30.84 -13.61 -14.00
N GLN A 49 -31.37 -13.21 -12.84
CA GLN A 49 -31.50 -11.81 -12.48
C GLN A 49 -30.96 -11.63 -11.07
N LYS A 50 -30.07 -10.66 -10.89
CA LYS A 50 -29.62 -10.28 -9.55
C LYS A 50 -30.77 -9.59 -8.82
N LYS A 51 -31.17 -10.12 -7.67
CA LYS A 51 -32.15 -9.52 -6.77
C LYS A 51 -31.50 -9.37 -5.40
N ASN A 52 -31.16 -8.13 -5.01
CA ASN A 52 -30.37 -7.82 -3.82
C ASN A 52 -29.01 -8.56 -3.84
N SER A 53 -28.71 -9.32 -2.78
CA SER A 53 -27.48 -10.10 -2.61
C SER A 53 -27.55 -11.52 -3.18
N HIS A 54 -28.68 -11.93 -3.76
CA HIS A 54 -28.89 -13.29 -4.29
C HIS A 54 -29.26 -13.27 -5.78
N VAL A 55 -28.88 -14.34 -6.49
CA VAL A 55 -29.29 -14.56 -7.88
C VAL A 55 -30.60 -15.33 -7.89
N THR A 56 -31.60 -14.83 -8.61
CA THR A 56 -32.84 -15.56 -8.85
C THR A 56 -32.82 -16.09 -10.28
N ILE A 57 -33.01 -17.41 -10.43
CA ILE A 57 -33.13 -18.07 -11.72
C ILE A 57 -34.60 -18.19 -12.07
N LYS A 58 -34.97 -17.60 -13.21
CA LYS A 58 -36.30 -17.68 -13.80
C LYS A 58 -36.25 -18.37 -15.15
N MET A 59 -37.29 -19.12 -15.44
CA MET A 59 -37.53 -19.74 -16.73
C MET A 59 -38.50 -18.84 -17.50
N HIS A 60 -38.15 -18.45 -18.72
CA HIS A 60 -39.13 -17.78 -19.59
C HIS A 60 -40.28 -18.75 -19.90
N CYS A 61 -41.52 -18.31 -19.63
CA CYS A 61 -42.69 -19.19 -19.50
C CYS A 61 -43.36 -19.55 -20.84
N SER A 62 -42.57 -20.01 -21.81
CA SER A 62 -43.07 -20.58 -23.08
C SER A 62 -42.82 -22.08 -23.20
N ALA A 63 -42.36 -22.73 -22.11
CA ALA A 63 -42.04 -24.15 -22.08
C ALA A 63 -43.29 -25.01 -22.27
N THR A 64 -43.27 -25.91 -23.26
CA THR A 64 -44.33 -26.91 -23.48
C THR A 64 -44.05 -28.23 -22.77
N ARG A 65 -42.84 -28.38 -22.20
CA ARG A 65 -42.35 -29.60 -21.55
C ARG A 65 -41.77 -29.28 -20.18
N VAL A 66 -41.80 -30.27 -19.29
CA VAL A 66 -41.17 -30.21 -17.96
C VAL A 66 -40.18 -31.36 -17.80
N GLN A 67 -39.05 -31.09 -17.16
CA GLN A 67 -38.12 -32.09 -16.66
C GLN A 67 -38.54 -32.47 -15.24
N SER A 68 -38.55 -33.77 -14.96
CA SER A 68 -38.89 -34.31 -13.63
C SER A 68 -37.64 -34.89 -13.00
N TYR A 69 -37.34 -34.45 -11.78
CA TYR A 69 -36.22 -34.96 -10.99
C TYR A 69 -36.75 -35.51 -9.67
N GLN A 70 -36.43 -36.76 -9.36
CA GLN A 70 -36.76 -37.38 -8.09
C GLN A 70 -35.69 -37.05 -7.05
N LEU A 71 -36.10 -36.70 -5.83
CA LEU A 71 -35.18 -36.51 -4.72
C LEU A 71 -34.78 -37.89 -4.18
N ASN A 72 -33.49 -38.22 -4.26
CA ASN A 72 -32.95 -39.40 -3.61
C ASN A 72 -32.32 -39.01 -2.27
N HIS A 73 -33.04 -39.28 -1.18
CA HIS A 73 -32.59 -38.99 0.18
C HIS A 73 -31.43 -39.88 0.66
N HIS A 74 -31.17 -41.02 0.02
CA HIS A 74 -30.05 -41.89 0.40
C HIS A 74 -28.74 -41.44 -0.22
N LEU A 75 -28.79 -40.97 -1.48
CA LEU A 75 -27.62 -40.50 -2.22
C LEU A 75 -27.45 -38.98 -2.17
N HIS A 76 -28.38 -38.27 -1.53
CA HIS A 76 -28.39 -36.81 -1.45
C HIS A 76 -28.30 -36.14 -2.84
N CYS A 77 -29.01 -36.68 -3.84
CA CYS A 77 -28.92 -36.19 -5.22
C CYS A 77 -30.28 -36.16 -5.94
N LEU A 78 -30.33 -35.40 -7.03
CA LEU A 78 -31.51 -35.31 -7.90
C LEU A 78 -31.38 -36.26 -9.09
N ILE A 79 -32.32 -37.18 -9.23
CA ILE A 79 -32.31 -38.20 -10.30
C ILE A 79 -33.30 -37.81 -11.39
N GLY A 80 -32.77 -37.50 -12.58
CA GLY A 80 -33.58 -37.17 -13.77
C GLY A 80 -34.09 -38.40 -14.52
N ASN A 81 -34.54 -38.20 -15.76
CA ASN A 81 -35.10 -39.25 -16.62
C ASN A 81 -34.06 -40.13 -17.34
N GLY A 82 -32.78 -40.03 -16.97
CA GLY A 82 -31.68 -40.78 -17.57
C GLY A 82 -31.11 -40.19 -18.88
N SER A 83 -31.82 -39.29 -19.56
CA SER A 83 -31.32 -38.66 -20.79
C SER A 83 -30.14 -37.71 -20.51
N LEU A 84 -29.23 -37.59 -21.50
CA LEU A 84 -28.12 -36.66 -21.42
C LEU A 84 -28.60 -35.22 -21.27
N LYS A 85 -29.54 -34.77 -22.11
CA LYS A 85 -30.18 -33.45 -21.98
C LYS A 85 -30.65 -33.15 -20.56
N SER A 86 -31.31 -34.09 -19.89
CA SER A 86 -31.80 -33.90 -18.50
C SER A 86 -30.65 -33.71 -17.50
N LYS A 87 -29.54 -34.45 -17.66
CA LYS A 87 -28.35 -34.31 -16.80
C LYS A 87 -27.63 -32.99 -17.04
N LEU A 88 -27.43 -32.61 -18.30
CA LEU A 88 -26.77 -31.35 -18.66
C LEU A 88 -27.59 -30.14 -18.19
N PHE A 89 -28.92 -30.20 -18.33
CA PHE A 89 -29.81 -29.16 -17.82
C PHE A 89 -29.76 -29.05 -16.30
N LEU A 90 -29.71 -30.18 -15.59
CA LEU A 90 -29.56 -30.19 -14.14
C LEU A 90 -28.20 -29.59 -13.71
N ALA A 91 -27.11 -29.93 -14.41
CA ALA A 91 -25.79 -29.36 -14.17
C ALA A 91 -25.77 -27.84 -14.39
N GLU A 92 -26.40 -27.36 -15.47
CA GLU A 92 -26.54 -25.92 -15.73
C GLU A 92 -27.28 -25.21 -14.58
N LEU A 93 -28.35 -25.82 -14.06
CA LEU A 93 -29.11 -25.24 -12.96
C LEU A 93 -28.33 -25.20 -11.65
N HIS A 94 -27.64 -26.28 -11.28
CA HIS A 94 -26.77 -26.28 -10.11
C HIS A 94 -25.66 -25.23 -10.24
N ALA A 95 -25.03 -25.12 -11.41
CA ALA A 95 -24.02 -24.09 -11.64
C ALA A 95 -24.62 -22.69 -11.41
N LEU A 96 -25.75 -22.36 -12.02
CA LEU A 96 -26.39 -21.04 -11.90
C LEU A 96 -26.94 -20.71 -10.51
N THR A 97 -27.27 -21.71 -9.70
CA THR A 97 -27.80 -21.55 -8.33
C THR A 97 -26.74 -21.72 -7.25
N SER A 98 -25.47 -21.79 -7.63
CA SER A 98 -24.37 -21.96 -6.69
C SER A 98 -24.20 -20.76 -5.74
N GLY A 99 -23.82 -21.06 -4.50
CA GLY A 99 -23.63 -20.10 -3.43
C GLY A 99 -22.31 -20.29 -2.69
N LEU A 100 -22.07 -19.44 -1.68
CA LEU A 100 -20.91 -19.56 -0.78
C LEU A 100 -20.97 -20.79 0.14
N VAL A 101 -22.19 -21.26 0.41
CA VAL A 101 -22.47 -22.35 1.34
C VAL A 101 -23.02 -23.53 0.54
N GLU A 102 -22.75 -24.73 1.02
CA GLU A 102 -23.31 -25.97 0.49
C GLU A 102 -24.84 -25.94 0.55
N ASP A 103 -25.46 -26.52 -0.48
CA ASP A 103 -26.91 -26.77 -0.48
C ASP A 103 -27.24 -27.81 0.61
N PRO A 104 -28.18 -27.55 1.54
CA PRO A 104 -28.49 -28.47 2.65
C PRO A 104 -28.89 -29.89 2.25
N PHE A 105 -29.43 -30.08 1.03
CA PHE A 105 -29.84 -31.39 0.54
C PHE A 105 -28.68 -32.17 -0.08
N THR A 106 -27.88 -31.54 -0.96
CA THR A 106 -26.78 -32.22 -1.67
C THR A 106 -25.47 -32.22 -0.89
N LEU A 107 -25.35 -31.38 0.14
CA LEU A 107 -24.12 -31.17 0.91
C LEU A 107 -22.94 -30.70 0.05
N HIS A 108 -23.25 -30.18 -1.13
CA HIS A 108 -22.32 -29.62 -2.08
C HIS A 108 -22.81 -28.23 -2.48
N THR A 109 -21.89 -27.34 -2.82
CA THR A 109 -22.27 -26.12 -3.54
C THR A 109 -22.83 -26.49 -4.91
N GLY A 110 -23.64 -25.61 -5.49
CA GLY A 110 -24.13 -25.82 -6.86
C GLY A 110 -23.00 -25.99 -7.89
N THR A 111 -21.85 -25.35 -7.69
CA THR A 111 -20.67 -25.52 -8.55
C THR A 111 -20.12 -26.95 -8.44
N GLU A 112 -19.94 -27.43 -7.21
CA GLU A 112 -19.44 -28.79 -6.94
C GLU A 112 -20.39 -29.85 -7.51
N GLU A 113 -21.70 -29.69 -7.33
CA GLU A 113 -22.70 -30.63 -7.87
C GLU A 113 -22.73 -30.61 -9.40
N ALA A 114 -22.67 -29.43 -10.03
CA ALA A 114 -22.60 -29.30 -11.48
C ALA A 114 -21.35 -29.97 -12.07
N LEU A 115 -20.19 -29.77 -11.44
CA LEU A 115 -18.94 -30.42 -11.85
C LEU A 115 -19.01 -31.94 -11.66
N THR A 116 -19.62 -32.42 -10.57
CA THR A 116 -19.86 -33.84 -10.32
C THR A 116 -20.71 -34.47 -11.43
N ILE A 117 -21.81 -33.82 -11.82
CA ILE A 117 -22.67 -34.30 -12.91
C ILE A 117 -21.90 -34.33 -14.23
N LEU A 118 -21.17 -33.27 -14.57
CA LEU A 118 -20.40 -33.18 -15.82
C LEU A 118 -19.29 -34.24 -15.93
N ARG A 119 -18.65 -34.58 -14.80
CA ARG A 119 -17.61 -35.62 -14.72
C ARG A 119 -18.18 -37.04 -14.61
N SER A 120 -19.49 -37.19 -14.40
CA SER A 120 -20.10 -38.50 -14.22
C SER A 120 -19.96 -39.37 -15.48
N ALA A 121 -19.80 -40.69 -15.28
CA ALA A 121 -19.87 -41.65 -16.38
C ALA A 121 -21.17 -41.48 -17.18
N GLY A 122 -22.26 -41.10 -16.51
CA GLY A 122 -23.53 -40.83 -17.13
C GLY A 122 -23.56 -39.67 -18.14
N VAL A 123 -22.55 -38.79 -18.17
CA VAL A 123 -22.35 -37.78 -19.21
C VAL A 123 -21.30 -38.27 -20.21
N HIS A 124 -20.18 -38.83 -19.73
CA HIS A 124 -19.07 -39.30 -20.57
C HIS A 124 -19.37 -40.54 -21.43
N SER A 125 -20.38 -41.35 -21.08
CA SER A 125 -20.82 -42.49 -21.91
C SER A 125 -21.56 -42.07 -23.16
N PHE A 126 -22.00 -40.81 -23.25
CA PHE A 126 -22.58 -40.25 -24.46
C PHE A 126 -21.48 -39.60 -25.30
N VAL A 127 -21.46 -39.97 -26.57
CA VAL A 127 -20.31 -39.73 -27.46
C VAL A 127 -20.70 -38.86 -28.65
N SER A 128 -21.99 -38.73 -28.94
CA SER A 128 -22.57 -37.76 -29.87
C SER A 128 -23.56 -36.87 -29.13
N PHE A 129 -23.67 -35.61 -29.57
CA PHE A 129 -24.54 -34.60 -28.96
C PHE A 129 -25.55 -34.09 -29.97
N SER A 130 -26.80 -33.91 -29.53
CA SER A 130 -27.79 -33.14 -30.25
C SER A 130 -27.50 -31.64 -30.15
N GLU A 131 -28.07 -30.85 -31.05
CA GLU A 131 -27.93 -29.38 -31.04
C GLU A 131 -28.36 -28.76 -29.70
N ALA A 132 -29.45 -29.25 -29.10
CA ALA A 132 -29.91 -28.78 -27.80
C ALA A 132 -28.91 -29.05 -26.66
N GLU A 133 -28.21 -30.18 -26.71
CA GLU A 133 -27.18 -30.54 -25.72
C GLU A 133 -25.91 -29.72 -25.91
N ILE A 134 -25.51 -29.47 -27.15
CA ILE A 134 -24.41 -28.55 -27.49
C ILE A 134 -24.72 -27.15 -26.97
N GLU A 135 -25.94 -26.65 -27.12
CA GLU A 135 -26.34 -25.34 -26.60
C GLU A 135 -26.29 -25.26 -25.07
N ILE A 136 -26.70 -26.32 -24.35
CA ILE A 136 -26.55 -26.36 -22.89
C ILE A 136 -25.06 -26.33 -22.50
N LEU A 137 -24.23 -27.15 -23.15
CA LEU A 137 -22.79 -27.21 -22.89
C LEU A 137 -22.09 -25.88 -23.19
N LYS A 138 -22.47 -25.18 -24.27
CA LYS A 138 -21.99 -23.82 -24.55
C LYS A 138 -22.29 -22.86 -23.40
N ARG A 139 -23.54 -22.85 -22.90
CA ARG A 139 -23.93 -21.97 -21.79
C ARG A 139 -23.16 -22.30 -20.51
N ILE A 140 -23.01 -23.58 -20.17
CA ILE A 140 -22.16 -24.02 -19.05
C ILE A 140 -20.72 -23.50 -19.23
N ALA A 141 -20.13 -23.67 -20.41
CA ALA A 141 -18.78 -23.17 -20.68
C ALA A 141 -18.66 -21.64 -20.58
N THR A 142 -19.74 -20.89 -20.84
CA THR A 142 -19.74 -19.43 -20.66
C THR A 142 -19.68 -18.98 -19.20
N LEU A 143 -20.00 -19.88 -18.25
CA LEU A 143 -19.84 -19.62 -16.82
C LEU A 143 -18.36 -19.58 -16.41
N SER A 144 -17.43 -20.09 -17.23
CA SER A 144 -16.02 -19.81 -17.03
C SER A 144 -15.68 -18.40 -17.55
N PRO A 145 -15.07 -17.53 -16.72
CA PRO A 145 -14.68 -16.20 -17.17
C PRO A 145 -13.64 -16.28 -18.28
N ALA A 146 -13.74 -15.39 -19.27
CA ALA A 146 -12.73 -15.32 -20.32
C ALA A 146 -11.48 -14.58 -19.80
N ARG A 147 -10.30 -15.02 -20.25
CA ARG A 147 -9.01 -14.50 -19.79
C ARG A 147 -8.10 -14.20 -20.97
N SER A 148 -7.68 -12.94 -21.07
CA SER A 148 -6.78 -12.49 -22.14
C SER A 148 -5.67 -11.58 -21.61
N PHE A 149 -4.65 -11.37 -22.42
CA PHE A 149 -3.56 -10.45 -22.10
C PHE A 149 -3.87 -9.05 -22.63
N TYR A 150 -3.55 -8.04 -21.83
CA TYR A 150 -3.59 -6.64 -22.22
C TYR A 150 -2.23 -5.95 -22.03
N PRO A 151 -1.79 -5.13 -22.99
CA PRO A 151 -2.17 -5.26 -24.41
C PRO A 151 -1.80 -6.66 -24.93
N LYS A 152 -2.46 -7.14 -26.01
CA LYS A 152 -2.25 -8.48 -26.58
C LYS A 152 -0.77 -8.82 -26.81
N HIS A 153 0.00 -7.80 -27.22
CA HIS A 153 1.45 -7.76 -27.20
C HIS A 153 1.85 -6.41 -26.57
N PRO A 154 2.75 -6.36 -25.57
CA PRO A 154 3.65 -7.41 -25.08
C PRO A 154 3.15 -8.24 -23.87
N ARG A 155 1.84 -8.34 -23.63
CA ARG A 155 1.25 -9.19 -22.56
C ARG A 155 1.59 -8.74 -21.13
N LEU A 156 1.46 -7.45 -20.85
CA LEU A 156 1.86 -6.85 -19.57
C LEU A 156 0.94 -7.22 -18.40
N MET A 157 -0.36 -7.36 -18.64
CA MET A 157 -1.35 -7.65 -17.60
C MET A 157 -2.45 -8.60 -18.07
N GLN A 158 -3.21 -9.14 -17.12
CA GLN A 158 -4.42 -9.92 -17.39
C GLN A 158 -5.62 -9.01 -17.46
N VAL A 159 -6.50 -9.30 -18.41
CA VAL A 159 -7.89 -8.84 -18.39
C VAL A 159 -8.77 -10.06 -18.18
N VAL A 160 -9.67 -9.95 -17.22
CA VAL A 160 -10.71 -10.93 -16.95
C VAL A 160 -12.03 -10.34 -17.41
N ASP A 161 -12.72 -11.08 -18.25
CA ASP A 161 -14.08 -10.78 -18.66
C ASP A 161 -15.03 -11.70 -17.87
N TRP A 162 -15.62 -11.12 -16.82
CA TRP A 162 -16.64 -11.77 -15.99
C TRP A 162 -18.01 -11.56 -16.63
N ASP A 163 -18.95 -12.46 -16.35
CA ASP A 163 -20.34 -12.23 -16.71
C ASP A 163 -20.90 -10.98 -16.00
N ASP A 164 -21.21 -9.94 -16.77
CA ASP A 164 -21.71 -8.65 -16.32
C ASP A 164 -23.22 -8.65 -15.99
N ARG A 165 -23.93 -9.73 -16.33
CA ARG A 165 -25.37 -9.90 -16.15
C ARG A 165 -25.78 -10.16 -14.69
N GLY A 166 -24.81 -10.14 -13.76
CA GLY A 166 -25.05 -10.14 -12.32
C GLY A 166 -24.83 -11.49 -11.63
N LEU A 167 -24.16 -12.45 -12.28
CA LEU A 167 -23.68 -13.67 -11.63
C LEU A 167 -22.56 -13.35 -10.64
N SER A 168 -22.56 -14.05 -9.51
CA SER A 168 -21.47 -13.98 -8.54
C SER A 168 -20.17 -14.51 -9.17
N PRO A 169 -19.01 -13.87 -8.93
CA PRO A 169 -17.71 -14.42 -9.33
C PRO A 169 -17.45 -15.84 -8.79
N LEU A 170 -18.11 -16.22 -7.70
CA LEU A 170 -17.97 -17.53 -7.04
C LEU A 170 -18.67 -18.67 -7.81
N VAL A 171 -19.68 -18.33 -8.60
CA VAL A 171 -20.38 -19.27 -9.49
C VAL A 171 -19.51 -19.58 -10.72
N GLN A 172 -18.61 -18.66 -11.07
CA GLN A 172 -17.88 -18.68 -12.32
C GLN A 172 -16.57 -19.49 -12.21
N HIS A 173 -16.70 -20.82 -12.31
CA HIS A 173 -15.60 -21.76 -12.13
C HIS A 173 -14.82 -22.04 -13.43
N LEU A 174 -13.49 -22.21 -13.32
CA LEU A 174 -12.59 -22.46 -14.46
C LEU A 174 -12.90 -23.78 -15.18
N ASP A 175 -13.19 -24.84 -14.41
CA ASP A 175 -13.32 -26.19 -14.95
C ASP A 175 -14.55 -26.38 -15.85
N PHE A 176 -15.55 -25.49 -15.84
CA PHE A 176 -16.69 -25.63 -16.76
C PHE A 176 -16.23 -25.62 -18.23
N SER A 177 -15.49 -24.60 -18.65
CA SER A 177 -14.93 -24.54 -20.02
C SER A 177 -13.94 -25.65 -20.32
N ARG A 178 -13.20 -26.15 -19.33
CA ARG A 178 -12.23 -27.23 -19.48
C ARG A 178 -12.92 -28.57 -19.71
N LEU A 179 -13.92 -28.90 -18.90
CA LEU A 179 -14.72 -30.11 -19.02
C LEU A 179 -15.52 -30.12 -20.32
N VAL A 180 -16.15 -29.00 -20.69
CA VAL A 180 -16.88 -28.93 -21.96
C VAL A 180 -15.94 -29.10 -23.17
N ARG A 181 -14.74 -28.50 -23.16
CA ARG A 181 -13.72 -28.76 -24.19
C ARG A 181 -13.34 -30.23 -24.25
N ALA A 182 -13.15 -30.88 -23.10
CA ALA A 182 -12.82 -32.31 -23.04
C ALA A 182 -13.95 -33.18 -23.62
N LEU A 183 -15.21 -32.88 -23.30
CA LEU A 183 -16.38 -33.57 -23.85
C LEU A 183 -16.50 -33.39 -25.37
N PHE A 184 -16.33 -32.17 -25.88
CA PHE A 184 -16.35 -31.89 -27.32
C PHE A 184 -15.19 -32.55 -28.07
N LYS A 185 -14.00 -32.57 -27.46
CA LYS A 185 -12.83 -33.26 -28.00
C LYS A 185 -13.09 -34.77 -28.09
N GLN A 186 -13.57 -35.38 -26.99
CA GLN A 186 -13.92 -36.80 -26.96
C GLN A 186 -14.93 -37.14 -28.05
N ALA A 187 -16.03 -36.37 -28.17
CA ALA A 187 -17.04 -36.58 -29.20
C ALA A 187 -16.47 -36.49 -30.63
N SER A 188 -15.57 -35.53 -30.87
CA SER A 188 -14.91 -35.35 -32.17
C SER A 188 -13.97 -36.51 -32.53
N GLU A 189 -13.22 -37.05 -31.57
CA GLU A 189 -12.32 -38.20 -31.77
C GLU A 189 -13.10 -39.48 -32.16
N THR A 190 -14.32 -39.60 -31.68
CA THR A 190 -15.24 -40.72 -31.93
C THR A 190 -16.26 -40.45 -33.03
N ALA A 191 -16.18 -39.31 -33.73
CA ALA A 191 -17.16 -38.90 -34.72
C ALA A 191 -17.39 -39.96 -35.81
N PHE A 192 -16.34 -40.72 -36.15
CA PHE A 192 -16.40 -41.79 -37.15
C PHE A 192 -17.38 -42.92 -36.82
N LEU A 193 -17.80 -43.07 -35.57
CA LEU A 193 -18.77 -44.08 -35.13
C LEU A 193 -20.24 -43.69 -35.43
N TYR A 194 -20.51 -42.42 -35.78
CA TYR A 194 -21.85 -41.88 -35.88
C TYR A 194 -22.11 -41.24 -37.25
N LYS A 195 -23.19 -41.64 -37.93
CA LYS A 195 -23.55 -41.11 -39.25
C LYS A 195 -24.08 -39.68 -39.20
N ASP A 196 -24.87 -39.36 -38.19
CA ASP A 196 -25.53 -38.05 -38.01
C ASP A 196 -24.77 -37.18 -36.99
N PHE A 197 -23.44 -37.20 -37.05
CA PHE A 197 -22.60 -36.48 -36.09
C PHE A 197 -22.66 -34.96 -36.33
N ILE A 198 -23.02 -34.20 -35.30
CA ILE A 198 -22.97 -32.74 -35.30
C ILE A 198 -21.63 -32.32 -34.71
N GLN A 199 -20.79 -31.67 -35.52
CA GLN A 199 -19.49 -31.17 -35.07
C GLN A 199 -19.67 -30.09 -34.00
N PRO A 200 -19.18 -30.30 -32.76
CA PRO A 200 -19.23 -29.27 -31.74
C PRO A 200 -18.31 -28.10 -32.09
N PRO A 201 -18.65 -26.87 -31.67
CA PRO A 201 -17.79 -25.70 -31.88
C PRO A 201 -16.52 -25.78 -31.03
N SER A 202 -15.51 -25.00 -31.41
CA SER A 202 -14.38 -24.73 -30.52
C SER A 202 -14.79 -23.78 -29.39
N ILE A 203 -14.29 -24.04 -28.17
CA ILE A 203 -14.44 -23.15 -27.03
C ILE A 203 -13.09 -22.51 -26.75
N ASP A 204 -12.82 -21.37 -27.39
CA ASP A 204 -11.61 -20.57 -27.17
C ASP A 204 -11.93 -19.35 -26.31
N ARG A 205 -11.94 -19.53 -24.98
CA ARG A 205 -12.21 -18.45 -24.01
C ARG A 205 -10.95 -17.98 -23.29
N GLN A 206 -9.83 -18.71 -23.39
CA GLN A 206 -8.69 -18.52 -22.50
C GLN A 206 -7.37 -18.83 -23.19
N HIS A 207 -6.37 -17.97 -22.95
CA HIS A 207 -4.99 -18.30 -23.27
C HIS A 207 -4.47 -19.34 -22.25
N GLY A 208 -3.92 -20.47 -22.70
CA GLY A 208 -3.56 -21.60 -21.82
C GLY A 208 -2.68 -21.23 -20.61
N SER A 209 -1.72 -20.32 -20.77
CA SER A 209 -0.90 -19.86 -19.63
C SER A 209 -1.67 -19.03 -18.58
N LEU A 210 -2.75 -18.34 -18.96
CA LEU A 210 -3.63 -17.62 -18.03
C LEU A 210 -4.59 -18.57 -17.33
N GLU A 211 -5.04 -19.62 -18.02
CA GLU A 211 -5.82 -20.72 -17.46
C GLU A 211 -5.05 -21.43 -16.35
N ASP A 212 -3.79 -21.83 -16.61
CA ASP A 212 -2.92 -22.43 -15.59
C ASP A 212 -2.74 -21.51 -14.38
N ARG A 213 -2.49 -20.23 -14.63
CA ARG A 213 -2.27 -19.26 -13.55
C ARG A 213 -3.52 -19.11 -12.68
N GLU A 214 -4.70 -19.09 -13.29
CA GLU A 214 -5.97 -19.06 -12.58
C GLU A 214 -6.16 -20.31 -11.74
N ALA A 215 -5.94 -21.49 -12.33
CA ALA A 215 -6.11 -22.77 -11.64
C ALA A 215 -5.25 -22.80 -10.36
N ILE A 216 -3.99 -22.40 -10.46
CA ILE A 216 -3.05 -22.38 -9.33
C ILE A 216 -3.50 -21.40 -8.24
N ARG A 217 -3.88 -20.17 -8.64
CA ARG A 217 -4.25 -19.11 -7.69
C ARG A 217 -5.57 -19.38 -6.97
N SER A 218 -6.50 -20.00 -7.67
CA SER A 218 -7.85 -20.25 -7.13
C SER A 218 -7.95 -21.58 -6.39
N ALA A 219 -6.96 -22.47 -6.54
CA ALA A 219 -6.92 -23.77 -5.86
C ALA A 219 -7.07 -23.68 -4.34
N SER A 220 -6.55 -22.63 -3.69
CA SER A 220 -6.68 -22.44 -2.24
C SER A 220 -8.12 -22.18 -1.77
N PHE A 221 -9.02 -21.81 -2.68
CA PHE A 221 -10.44 -21.57 -2.39
C PHE A 221 -11.34 -22.74 -2.77
N TYR A 222 -10.78 -23.80 -3.36
CA TYR A 222 -11.53 -24.96 -3.82
C TYR A 222 -11.36 -26.13 -2.87
N LYS A 223 -12.35 -27.03 -2.87
CA LYS A 223 -12.27 -28.30 -2.15
C LYS A 223 -11.54 -29.36 -2.97
N ALA A 224 -11.04 -30.37 -2.27
CA ALA A 224 -10.52 -31.57 -2.90
C ALA A 224 -11.60 -32.20 -3.82
N GLY A 225 -11.18 -32.66 -4.99
CA GLY A 225 -12.01 -33.12 -6.08
C GLY A 225 -12.47 -32.01 -7.01
N PHE A 226 -12.42 -30.73 -6.60
CA PHE A 226 -13.01 -29.61 -7.34
C PHE A 226 -12.01 -28.52 -7.73
N GLY A 227 -10.71 -28.82 -7.68
CA GLY A 227 -9.66 -27.93 -8.18
C GLY A 227 -8.61 -27.52 -7.16
N ALA A 228 -8.71 -28.00 -5.92
CA ALA A 228 -7.63 -27.82 -4.94
C ALA A 228 -6.32 -28.49 -5.39
N GLU A 229 -6.43 -29.53 -6.22
CA GLU A 229 -5.32 -30.28 -6.83
C GLU A 229 -4.44 -29.41 -7.73
N TRP A 230 -4.98 -28.30 -8.25
CA TRP A 230 -4.22 -27.39 -9.12
C TRP A 230 -3.20 -26.55 -8.34
N HIS A 231 -3.23 -26.57 -7.01
CA HIS A 231 -2.28 -25.84 -6.18
C HIS A 231 -0.84 -26.31 -6.46
N THR A 232 0.04 -25.37 -6.80
CA THR A 232 1.48 -25.64 -6.88
C THR A 232 2.28 -24.39 -6.55
N ILE A 233 3.40 -24.60 -5.86
CA ILE A 233 4.39 -23.56 -5.57
C ILE A 233 5.55 -23.57 -6.59
N ALA A 234 5.54 -24.50 -7.55
CA ALA A 234 6.65 -24.67 -8.50
C ALA A 234 6.87 -23.44 -9.41
N LYS A 235 5.83 -22.60 -9.57
CA LYS A 235 5.88 -21.36 -10.35
C LYS A 235 6.09 -20.11 -9.47
N ASP A 236 6.24 -20.27 -8.16
CA ASP A 236 6.45 -19.15 -7.24
C ASP A 236 7.87 -18.60 -7.36
N ALA A 237 7.99 -17.28 -7.29
CA ALA A 237 9.26 -16.59 -7.24
C ALA A 237 9.42 -15.94 -5.87
N PRO A 238 10.61 -16.03 -5.24
CA PRO A 238 10.86 -15.30 -4.01
C PRO A 238 10.79 -13.79 -4.29
N TYR A 239 9.94 -13.09 -3.53
CA TYR A 239 9.87 -11.63 -3.62
C TYR A 239 11.22 -11.02 -3.24
N LYS A 240 11.88 -10.35 -4.19
CA LYS A 240 13.10 -9.57 -3.92
C LYS A 240 12.72 -8.37 -3.05
N GLY A 241 13.36 -8.23 -1.89
CA GLY A 241 13.04 -7.18 -0.92
C GLY A 241 11.67 -7.38 -0.26
N ALA A 242 11.34 -8.63 0.09
CA ALA A 242 10.11 -8.95 0.82
C ALA A 242 9.99 -8.06 2.07
N ARG A 243 8.82 -7.42 2.24
CA ARG A 243 8.58 -6.36 3.24
C ARG A 243 8.73 -6.85 4.68
N ASP A 244 8.56 -8.14 4.88
CA ASP A 244 8.66 -8.88 6.14
C ASP A 244 10.08 -9.28 6.50
N ARG A 245 11.07 -9.15 5.60
CA ARG A 245 12.46 -9.60 5.84
C ARG A 245 13.39 -8.53 6.41
N ASP A 246 13.02 -7.25 6.34
CA ASP A 246 13.85 -6.12 6.79
C ASP A 246 13.39 -5.53 8.13
N GLN A 247 12.75 -6.36 8.97
CA GLN A 247 12.25 -5.97 10.30
C GLN A 247 13.39 -5.58 11.25
N ASP A 248 14.60 -6.06 10.99
CA ASP A 248 15.81 -5.76 11.78
C ASP A 248 16.54 -4.50 11.32
N SER A 249 16.04 -3.83 10.27
CA SER A 249 16.68 -2.61 9.77
C SER A 249 16.76 -1.53 10.83
N LYS A 250 17.77 -0.67 10.71
CA LYS A 250 17.87 0.55 11.53
C LYS A 250 16.61 1.42 11.40
N ARG A 251 15.99 1.44 10.22
CA ARG A 251 14.75 2.19 9.94
C ARG A 251 13.57 1.63 10.74
N ALA A 252 13.34 0.31 10.70
CA ALA A 252 12.28 -0.35 11.44
C ALA A 252 12.46 -0.21 12.97
N ASN A 253 13.70 -0.32 13.47
CA ASN A 253 14.00 -0.11 14.88
C ASN A 253 13.68 1.33 15.34
N ARG A 254 14.01 2.35 14.54
CA ARG A 254 13.67 3.74 14.86
C ARG A 254 12.16 3.97 14.88
N VAL A 255 11.44 3.44 13.89
CA VAL A 255 9.97 3.51 13.83
C VAL A 255 9.35 2.90 15.08
N SER A 256 9.78 1.69 15.45
CA SER A 256 9.25 0.98 16.61
C SER A 256 9.50 1.75 17.91
N LYS A 257 10.70 2.31 18.06
CA LYS A 257 11.08 3.17 19.19
C LYS A 257 10.23 4.43 19.29
N VAL A 258 10.03 5.12 18.17
CA VAL A 258 9.15 6.30 18.11
C VAL A 258 7.72 5.92 18.46
N ALA A 259 7.22 4.81 17.91
CA ALA A 259 5.86 4.38 18.14
C ALA A 259 5.58 4.03 19.60
N ALA A 260 6.53 3.37 20.27
CA ALA A 260 6.44 3.06 21.69
C ALA A 260 6.28 4.32 22.56
N ILE A 261 6.95 5.42 22.24
CA ILE A 261 6.82 6.68 22.99
C ILE A 261 5.44 7.29 22.89
N PHE A 262 4.83 7.24 21.71
CA PHE A 262 3.46 7.73 21.54
C PHE A 262 2.45 6.90 22.34
N ARG A 263 2.75 5.61 22.58
CA ARG A 263 1.93 4.70 23.39
C ARG A 263 2.16 4.87 24.90
N GLU A 264 3.41 4.92 25.35
CA GLU A 264 3.80 4.78 26.77
C GLU A 264 3.92 6.11 27.53
N SER A 265 3.49 7.22 26.92
CA SER A 265 3.61 8.60 27.45
C SER A 265 5.04 9.17 27.34
N PRO A 266 5.21 10.46 26.98
CA PRO A 266 6.48 10.99 26.46
C PRO A 266 7.53 11.34 27.52
N VAL A 267 7.53 10.66 28.67
CA VAL A 267 8.40 11.01 29.80
C VAL A 267 9.89 10.82 29.46
N LYS A 268 10.22 10.00 28.44
CA LYS A 268 11.60 9.71 28.04
C LYS A 268 11.74 9.61 26.52
N LEU A 269 12.78 10.24 25.97
CA LEU A 269 13.14 10.14 24.56
C LEU A 269 13.89 8.83 24.28
N PRO A 270 13.80 8.26 23.05
CA PRO A 270 14.22 6.89 22.78
C PRO A 270 15.67 6.78 22.31
N PHE A 271 16.31 7.90 21.98
CA PHE A 271 17.66 7.92 21.45
C PHE A 271 18.56 8.90 22.17
N HIS A 272 19.87 8.64 22.09
CA HIS A 272 20.89 9.52 22.61
C HIS A 272 21.11 10.72 21.67
N ILE A 273 21.29 11.91 22.25
CA ILE A 273 21.59 13.13 21.50
C ILE A 273 23.10 13.34 21.50
N SER A 274 23.73 13.27 20.32
CA SER A 274 25.16 13.57 20.17
C SER A 274 25.47 15.05 20.49
N GLN A 275 26.69 15.34 20.95
CA GLN A 275 27.15 16.72 21.15
C GLN A 275 27.08 17.55 19.85
N ASP A 276 27.33 16.93 18.70
CA ASP A 276 27.29 17.61 17.39
C ASP A 276 25.90 17.61 16.73
N ALA A 277 24.83 17.22 17.47
CA ALA A 277 23.47 17.15 16.92
C ALA A 277 23.03 18.50 16.32
N ALA A 278 23.24 19.61 17.03
CA ALA A 278 22.88 20.94 16.58
C ALA A 278 23.58 21.33 15.26
N ARG A 279 24.89 21.06 15.16
CA ARG A 279 25.68 21.32 13.96
C ARG A 279 25.25 20.45 12.78
N THR A 280 24.94 19.18 13.04
CA THR A 280 24.46 18.24 12.02
C THR A 280 23.11 18.67 11.45
N ILE A 281 22.19 19.08 12.33
CA ILE A 281 20.87 19.60 11.94
C ILE A 281 21.05 20.90 11.16
N TYR A 282 21.87 21.84 11.66
CA TYR A 282 22.16 23.10 10.97
C TYR A 282 22.69 22.86 9.56
N ALA A 283 23.68 21.99 9.40
CA ALA A 283 24.30 21.69 8.10
C ALA A 283 23.33 21.01 7.12
N LYS A 284 22.37 20.22 7.62
CA LYS A 284 21.34 19.60 6.79
C LYS A 284 20.20 20.56 6.43
N LEU A 285 19.96 21.55 7.29
CA LEU A 285 19.02 22.64 7.02
C LEU A 285 19.64 23.74 6.13
N SER A 286 20.97 23.82 6.02
CA SER A 286 21.70 24.87 5.29
C SER A 286 21.68 24.72 3.76
N GLY A 287 20.49 24.68 3.17
CA GLY A 287 20.33 24.82 1.72
C GLY A 287 18.98 25.43 1.36
N LEU A 288 18.79 25.83 0.10
CA LEU A 288 17.52 26.35 -0.39
C LEU A 288 16.34 25.38 -0.14
N PRO A 289 15.15 25.88 0.29
CA PRO A 289 14.74 27.29 0.40
C PRO A 289 15.09 27.99 1.73
N ILE A 290 15.09 29.33 1.70
CA ILE A 290 15.25 30.22 2.87
C ILE A 290 14.15 29.92 3.88
N ILE A 291 14.52 29.64 5.14
CA ILE A 291 13.56 29.38 6.20
C ILE A 291 13.08 30.74 6.72
N ASN A 292 11.79 31.06 6.55
CA ASN A 292 11.21 32.25 7.15
C ASN A 292 10.19 31.88 8.23
N PRO A 293 10.62 31.72 9.50
CA PRO A 293 9.71 31.39 10.61
C PRO A 293 8.56 32.40 10.77
N LYS A 294 8.72 33.67 10.34
CA LYS A 294 7.65 34.68 10.44
C LYS A 294 6.51 34.40 9.46
N GLN A 295 6.83 34.13 8.20
CA GLN A 295 5.86 33.90 7.12
C GLN A 295 5.41 32.44 7.02
N ALA A 296 6.12 31.51 7.65
CA ALA A 296 5.73 30.12 7.72
C ALA A 296 4.38 29.98 8.43
N GLY A 297 3.38 29.51 7.69
CA GLY A 297 2.11 29.04 8.23
C GLY A 297 2.31 27.79 9.10
N VAL A 298 1.22 27.30 9.71
CA VAL A 298 1.25 26.03 10.44
C VAL A 298 1.27 24.89 9.41
N PRO A 299 2.36 24.10 9.29
CA PRO A 299 2.39 22.99 8.37
C PRO A 299 1.42 21.90 8.83
N LYS A 300 0.72 21.29 7.88
CA LYS A 300 -0.07 20.08 8.14
C LYS A 300 0.87 18.89 8.28
N LEU A 301 1.14 18.48 9.51
CA LEU A 301 2.03 17.36 9.82
C LEU A 301 1.22 16.05 9.86
N SER A 302 1.13 15.38 8.70
CA SER A 302 0.50 14.07 8.55
C SER A 302 1.37 13.13 7.72
N PHE A 303 0.97 11.87 7.63
CA PHE A 303 1.54 10.93 6.65
C PHE A 303 1.49 11.50 5.24
N ASP A 304 2.62 11.38 4.54
CA ASP A 304 2.83 11.70 3.13
C ASP A 304 4.06 10.88 2.68
N SER A 305 4.01 10.30 1.48
CA SER A 305 5.09 9.46 0.96
C SER A 305 6.42 10.21 0.85
N LYS A 306 6.39 11.55 0.74
CA LYS A 306 7.58 12.39 0.72
C LYS A 306 8.46 12.27 1.97
N TRP A 307 7.87 11.91 3.12
CA TRP A 307 8.60 11.76 4.38
C TRP A 307 9.39 10.44 4.48
N VAL A 308 9.15 9.47 3.59
CA VAL A 308 9.81 8.15 3.64
C VAL A 308 11.14 8.13 2.88
N GLY A 309 11.32 9.05 1.92
CA GLY A 309 12.52 9.20 1.11
C GLY A 309 13.55 10.14 1.73
N ASN A 310 14.03 11.10 0.93
CA ASN A 310 14.90 12.18 1.40
C ASN A 310 14.04 13.26 2.08
N VAL A 311 14.13 13.29 3.41
CA VAL A 311 13.29 14.15 4.26
C VAL A 311 13.75 15.59 4.31
N TRP A 312 15.05 15.86 4.11
CA TRP A 312 15.64 17.17 4.40
C TRP A 312 15.08 18.32 3.55
N PRO A 313 14.80 18.18 2.24
CA PRO A 313 14.13 19.22 1.47
C PRO A 313 12.77 19.64 2.06
N HIS A 314 11.97 18.66 2.47
CA HIS A 314 10.63 18.90 3.02
C HIS A 314 10.68 19.41 4.47
N LEU A 315 11.65 18.93 5.27
CA LEU A 315 11.88 19.47 6.60
C LEU A 315 12.34 20.92 6.54
N ARG A 316 13.21 21.31 5.60
CA ARG A 316 13.66 22.72 5.46
C ARG A 316 12.50 23.68 5.25
N GLU A 317 11.59 23.34 4.34
CA GLU A 317 10.39 24.13 4.07
C GLU A 317 9.47 24.20 5.30
N ALA A 318 9.26 23.07 5.98
CA ALA A 318 8.37 23.00 7.14
C ALA A 318 9.00 23.57 8.43
N TRP A 319 10.34 23.60 8.56
CA TRP A 319 11.05 23.82 9.83
C TRP A 319 10.60 25.08 10.56
N GLY A 320 10.44 26.18 9.82
CA GLY A 320 10.01 27.47 10.35
C GLY A 320 8.60 27.47 10.97
N GLY A 321 7.76 26.50 10.60
CA GLY A 321 6.40 26.34 11.11
C GLY A 321 6.21 25.14 12.05
N ILE A 322 7.16 24.20 12.14
CA ILE A 322 7.05 22.99 12.97
C ILE A 322 6.83 23.35 14.46
N GLN A 323 7.58 24.30 15.00
CA GLN A 323 7.39 24.72 16.40
C GLN A 323 5.99 25.29 16.62
N LYS A 324 5.49 26.12 15.69
CA LYS A 324 4.12 26.67 15.76
C LYS A 324 3.07 25.56 15.68
N ALA A 325 3.29 24.52 14.89
CA ALA A 325 2.39 23.37 14.79
C ALA A 325 2.33 22.57 16.09
N PHE A 326 3.46 22.40 16.78
CA PHE A 326 3.48 21.72 18.08
C PHE A 326 2.90 22.55 19.21
N GLU A 327 3.11 23.87 19.20
CA GLU A 327 2.55 24.79 20.19
C GLU A 327 1.02 24.91 20.08
N LYS A 328 0.47 24.91 18.86
CA LYS A 328 -0.97 25.03 18.58
C LYS A 328 -1.68 23.68 18.42
N ARG A 329 -1.06 22.57 18.84
CA ARG A 329 -1.61 21.23 18.61
C ARG A 329 -2.98 21.07 19.29
N ASN A 330 -3.94 20.53 18.55
CA ASN A 330 -5.16 20.02 19.16
C ASN A 330 -4.92 18.59 19.67
N PRO A 331 -5.63 18.15 20.73
CA PRO A 331 -5.57 16.76 21.19
C PRO A 331 -5.87 15.74 20.07
N ASP A 332 -6.79 16.11 19.17
CA ASP A 332 -7.22 15.26 18.03
C ASP A 332 -6.12 15.05 16.98
N ASP A 333 -5.08 15.89 16.95
CA ASP A 333 -3.97 15.78 16.00
C ASP A 333 -2.97 14.68 16.39
N HIS A 334 -3.19 13.95 17.50
CA HIS A 334 -2.30 12.91 18.00
C HIS A 334 -1.91 11.90 16.92
N PHE A 335 -2.90 11.36 16.20
CA PHE A 335 -2.66 10.35 15.15
C PHE A 335 -1.98 10.94 13.91
N LEU A 336 -2.24 12.21 13.59
CA LEU A 336 -1.59 12.90 12.49
C LEU A 336 -0.10 13.08 12.79
N LEU A 337 0.23 13.60 13.98
CA LEU A 337 1.60 13.77 14.46
C LEU A 337 2.34 12.45 14.62
N PHE A 338 1.65 11.41 15.13
CA PHE A 338 2.18 10.06 15.20
C PHE A 338 2.56 9.54 13.81
N SER A 339 1.62 9.60 12.85
CA SER A 339 1.84 9.12 11.49
C SER A 339 2.97 9.87 10.79
N TRP A 340 3.07 11.19 11.00
CA TRP A 340 4.15 12.02 10.49
C TRP A 340 5.50 11.64 11.12
N MET A 341 5.58 11.57 12.45
CA MET A 341 6.84 11.28 13.16
C MET A 341 7.35 9.87 12.85
N VAL A 342 6.47 8.88 12.75
CA VAL A 342 6.83 7.52 12.32
C VAL A 342 7.34 7.50 10.88
N SER A 343 6.72 8.27 9.98
CA SER A 343 7.19 8.38 8.59
C SER A 343 8.58 8.99 8.51
N VAL A 344 8.82 10.08 9.26
CA VAL A 344 10.14 10.73 9.36
C VAL A 344 11.16 9.78 9.98
N ALA A 345 10.80 9.03 11.03
CA ALA A 345 11.67 8.02 11.65
C ALA A 345 12.05 6.88 10.68
N PHE A 346 11.13 6.55 9.77
CA PHE A 346 11.40 5.60 8.72
C PHE A 346 12.35 6.16 7.67
N ALA A 347 12.52 7.47 7.46
CA ALA A 347 13.36 8.02 6.37
C ALA A 347 14.82 7.53 6.32
N MET A 348 15.41 7.41 5.13
CA MET A 348 16.79 6.90 5.01
C MET A 348 17.84 7.84 5.61
N ASP A 349 17.67 9.16 5.41
CA ASP A 349 18.72 10.16 5.68
C ASP A 349 18.60 10.86 7.05
N ILE A 350 17.59 10.51 7.84
CA ILE A 350 17.41 11.06 9.19
C ILE A 350 18.37 10.34 10.16
N ASN A 351 18.85 11.03 11.19
CA ASN A 351 19.60 10.39 12.27
C ASN A 351 18.80 10.40 13.59
N GLU A 352 19.19 9.54 14.52
CA GLU A 352 18.51 9.37 15.81
C GLU A 352 18.52 10.63 16.69
N SER A 353 19.59 11.43 16.60
CA SER A 353 19.66 12.71 17.33
C SER A 353 18.67 13.74 16.80
N THR A 354 18.46 13.81 15.47
CA THR A 354 17.43 14.70 14.88
C THR A 354 16.03 14.26 15.30
N LEU A 355 15.75 12.95 15.28
CA LEU A 355 14.47 12.42 15.76
C LEU A 355 14.23 12.79 17.23
N SER A 356 15.26 12.70 18.08
CA SER A 356 15.17 13.10 19.48
C SER A 356 14.89 14.58 19.67
N VAL A 357 15.51 15.44 18.85
CA VAL A 357 15.22 16.88 18.85
C VAL A 357 13.79 17.15 18.43
N LEU A 358 13.30 16.53 17.35
CA LEU A 358 11.92 16.70 16.87
C LEU A 358 10.88 16.19 17.88
N LEU A 359 11.10 15.01 18.46
CA LEU A 359 10.27 14.47 19.55
C LEU A 359 10.31 15.38 20.78
N GLY A 360 11.50 15.91 21.10
CA GLY A 360 11.69 16.86 22.19
C GLY A 360 10.84 18.11 22.01
N LEU A 361 10.93 18.74 20.83
CA LEU A 361 10.14 19.91 20.46
C LEU A 361 8.63 19.65 20.48
N MET A 362 8.21 18.42 20.18
CA MET A 362 6.82 18.03 20.14
C MET A 362 6.23 17.78 21.53
N PHE A 363 6.99 17.14 22.44
CA PHE A 363 6.45 16.70 23.73
C PHE A 363 6.75 17.64 24.90
N TYR A 364 7.86 18.39 24.85
CA TYR A 364 8.22 19.31 25.93
C TYR A 364 7.82 20.74 25.59
N PRO A 365 7.29 21.50 26.57
CA PRO A 365 6.86 22.87 26.35
C PRO A 365 8.07 23.77 26.01
N PRO A 366 7.88 24.83 25.20
CA PRO A 366 8.95 25.74 24.80
C PRO A 366 9.65 26.40 26.00
N ASN A 367 8.96 26.56 27.13
CA ASN A 367 9.55 27.08 28.36
C ASN A 367 10.66 26.19 28.94
N ARG A 368 10.64 24.88 28.66
CA ARG A 368 11.71 23.93 29.06
C ARG A 368 12.83 23.81 28.03
N LEU A 369 12.60 24.22 26.79
CA LEU A 369 13.55 24.05 25.68
C LEU A 369 14.16 25.36 25.15
N MET A 370 13.59 26.51 25.53
CA MET A 370 13.70 27.82 24.88
C MET A 370 13.03 27.89 23.50
N ALA A 371 12.46 29.06 23.18
CA ALA A 371 11.85 29.33 21.88
C ALA A 371 12.92 29.64 20.83
N PHE A 372 12.79 29.07 19.62
CA PHE A 372 13.61 29.52 18.49
C PHE A 372 13.36 31.01 18.21
N PRO A 373 14.34 31.75 17.69
CA PRO A 373 14.15 33.15 17.32
C PRO A 373 13.10 33.26 16.19
N GLN A 374 11.83 33.47 16.57
CA GLN A 374 10.68 33.52 15.65
C GLN A 374 10.69 34.77 14.77
N ASN A 375 11.54 35.76 15.09
CA ASN A 375 11.47 37.10 14.52
C ASN A 375 12.42 37.37 13.35
N CYS A 376 13.18 36.39 12.87
CA CYS A 376 14.21 36.60 11.86
C CYS A 376 14.03 35.63 10.68
N GLY A 377 14.11 36.14 9.45
CA GLY A 377 14.31 35.29 8.28
C GLY A 377 15.72 34.68 8.34
N LEU A 378 15.82 33.38 8.09
CA LEU A 378 17.06 32.60 8.21
C LEU A 378 17.50 32.16 6.81
N ASN A 379 18.60 32.73 6.33
CA ASN A 379 19.28 32.22 5.13
C ASN A 379 20.53 31.43 5.55
N LEU A 380 20.32 30.15 5.89
CA LEU A 380 21.35 29.30 6.47
C LEU A 380 22.53 29.01 5.52
N GLU A 381 22.35 29.17 4.20
CA GLU A 381 23.42 29.05 3.20
C GLU A 381 24.50 30.13 3.36
N GLU A 382 24.16 31.27 3.95
CA GLU A 382 25.09 32.37 4.14
C GLU A 382 26.13 32.10 5.23
N GLY A 383 25.93 31.03 6.01
CA GLY A 383 26.76 30.67 7.15
C GLY A 383 26.47 31.50 8.39
N HIS A 384 27.23 31.24 9.45
CA HIS A 384 27.10 31.90 10.77
C HIS A 384 28.40 32.62 11.19
N GLN A 385 29.43 32.58 10.34
CA GLN A 385 30.72 33.24 10.55
C GLN A 385 30.98 34.24 9.42
N VAL A 386 31.88 35.20 9.68
CA VAL A 386 32.30 36.19 8.68
C VAL A 386 33.05 35.49 7.55
N ASP A 387 32.49 35.50 6.35
CA ASP A 387 33.18 35.05 5.15
C ASP A 387 34.09 36.18 4.62
N LEU A 388 35.39 36.01 4.82
CA LEU A 388 36.41 36.97 4.38
C LEU A 388 36.51 37.07 2.85
N VAL A 389 36.19 36.00 2.12
CA VAL A 389 36.23 35.98 0.65
C VAL A 389 35.07 36.81 0.10
N TRP A 390 33.87 36.56 0.63
CA TRP A 390 32.70 37.38 0.29
C TRP A 390 32.91 38.85 0.69
N LEU A 391 33.46 39.11 1.87
CA LEU A 391 33.69 40.48 2.36
C LEU A 391 34.63 41.25 1.41
N ARG A 392 35.73 40.62 0.98
CA ARG A 392 36.64 41.17 -0.04
C ARG A 392 35.92 41.50 -1.34
N SER A 393 35.20 40.53 -1.89
CA SER A 393 34.47 40.71 -3.15
C SER A 393 33.39 41.81 -3.04
N CYS A 394 32.69 41.89 -1.90
CA CYS A 394 31.71 42.95 -1.63
C CYS A 394 32.37 44.33 -1.57
N ILE A 395 33.56 44.46 -1.00
CA ILE A 395 34.29 45.72 -0.96
C ILE A 395 34.81 46.10 -2.36
N GLU A 396 35.35 45.13 -3.10
CA GLU A 396 35.87 45.30 -4.46
C GLU A 396 34.80 45.74 -5.47
N SER A 397 33.59 45.18 -5.38
CA SER A 397 32.46 45.59 -6.22
C SER A 397 31.98 47.04 -6.00
N HIS A 398 32.41 47.68 -4.92
CA HIS A 398 32.10 49.08 -4.61
C HIS A 398 33.31 50.00 -4.77
N TYR A 399 34.37 49.53 -5.43
CA TYR A 399 35.53 50.35 -5.78
C TYR A 399 35.15 51.49 -6.71
N ILE A 400 35.73 52.65 -6.41
CA ILE A 400 35.66 53.82 -7.27
C ILE A 400 36.77 53.69 -8.31
N GLU A 401 36.44 53.88 -9.58
CA GLU A 401 37.42 53.93 -10.65
C GLU A 401 38.32 55.16 -10.52
N PHE A 402 39.59 55.04 -10.91
CA PHE A 402 40.55 56.12 -10.76
C PHE A 402 40.08 57.43 -11.43
N GLY A 403 39.41 57.34 -12.59
CA GLY A 403 38.86 58.49 -13.31
C GLY A 403 37.71 59.22 -12.60
N GLN A 404 37.07 58.59 -11.62
CA GLN A 404 35.98 59.18 -10.81
C GLN A 404 36.46 59.66 -9.44
N SER A 405 37.74 59.43 -9.10
CA SER A 405 38.32 59.77 -7.80
C SER A 405 38.66 61.26 -7.70
N THR A 406 38.60 61.80 -6.48
CA THR A 406 39.08 63.15 -6.17
C THR A 406 40.60 63.29 -6.29
N MET A 407 41.34 62.17 -6.29
CA MET A 407 42.79 62.12 -6.48
C MET A 407 43.25 62.52 -7.89
N LEU A 408 42.39 62.34 -8.91
CA LEU A 408 42.68 62.80 -10.27
C LEU A 408 42.92 64.32 -10.33
N LYS A 409 42.24 65.08 -9.47
CA LYS A 409 42.37 66.54 -9.36
C LYS A 409 43.63 67.00 -8.62
N GLN A 410 44.37 66.07 -8.01
CA GLN A 410 45.53 66.34 -7.15
C GLN A 410 46.86 65.86 -7.75
N VAL A 411 46.89 65.50 -9.03
CA VAL A 411 48.12 65.08 -9.72
C VAL A 411 49.10 66.26 -9.80
N GLN A 412 50.17 66.20 -9.01
CA GLN A 412 51.28 67.16 -9.05
C GLN A 412 52.51 66.51 -9.70
N GLN A 413 53.11 67.21 -10.67
CA GLN A 413 54.36 66.81 -11.33
C GLN A 413 55.55 67.14 -10.44
N LEU A 414 56.48 66.19 -10.30
CA LEU A 414 57.79 66.46 -9.72
C LEU A 414 58.69 67.19 -10.75
N PRO A 415 59.72 67.95 -10.32
CA PRO A 415 60.62 68.65 -11.24
C PRO A 415 61.30 67.66 -12.20
N GLY A 416 61.06 67.81 -13.51
CA GLY A 416 61.63 66.95 -14.55
C GLY A 416 60.86 65.65 -14.85
N GLU A 417 59.70 65.42 -14.21
CA GLU A 417 58.86 64.24 -14.43
C GLU A 417 57.91 64.45 -15.63
N PRO A 418 57.87 63.54 -16.62
CA PRO A 418 56.89 63.64 -17.69
C PRO A 418 55.47 63.38 -17.14
N LEU A 419 54.46 64.05 -17.71
CA LEU A 419 53.06 64.01 -17.25
C LEU A 419 52.50 62.57 -17.16
N ARG A 420 52.97 61.68 -18.05
CA ARG A 420 52.64 60.25 -18.05
C ARG A 420 53.10 59.54 -16.78
N ASP A 421 54.30 59.85 -16.29
CA ASP A 421 54.89 59.19 -15.12
C ASP A 421 54.25 59.71 -13.83
N ALA A 422 53.94 61.01 -13.76
CA ALA A 422 53.14 61.59 -12.67
C ALA A 422 51.74 60.95 -12.57
N PHE A 423 51.11 60.65 -13.71
CA PHE A 423 49.84 59.95 -13.77
C PHE A 423 49.97 58.50 -13.29
N GLN A 424 50.95 57.75 -13.80
CA GLN A 424 51.19 56.35 -13.40
C GLN A 424 51.55 56.21 -11.91
N ARG A 425 52.34 57.15 -11.37
CA ARG A 425 52.68 57.22 -9.94
C ARG A 425 51.43 57.43 -9.09
N THR A 426 50.57 58.39 -9.49
CA THR A 426 49.33 58.69 -8.75
C THR A 426 48.32 57.55 -8.83
N GLU A 427 48.20 56.90 -9.99
CA GLU A 427 47.36 55.70 -10.17
C GLU A 427 47.87 54.52 -9.31
N SER A 428 49.19 54.32 -9.24
CA SER A 428 49.81 53.28 -8.41
C SER A 428 49.62 53.54 -6.91
N LEU A 429 49.76 54.80 -6.47
CA LEU A 429 49.48 55.22 -5.10
C LEU A 429 48.00 55.03 -4.74
N PHE A 430 47.09 55.39 -5.64
CA PHE A 430 45.65 55.18 -5.48
C PHE A 430 45.32 53.70 -5.31
N LYS A 431 45.86 52.82 -6.17
CA LYS A 431 45.65 51.37 -6.07
C LYS A 431 46.18 50.81 -4.74
N ARG A 432 47.33 51.29 -4.26
CA ARG A 432 47.92 50.88 -2.98
C ARG A 432 47.06 51.31 -1.79
N GLN A 433 46.71 52.59 -1.71
CA GLN A 433 45.90 53.13 -0.61
C GLN A 433 44.48 52.57 -0.60
N ARG A 434 43.89 52.29 -1.77
CA ARG A 434 42.61 51.58 -1.88
C ARG A 434 42.67 50.19 -1.25
N LYS A 435 43.74 49.43 -1.52
CA LYS A 435 43.95 48.09 -0.95
C LYS A 435 44.20 48.13 0.56
N GLU A 436 44.96 49.12 1.04
CA GLU A 436 45.18 49.36 2.47
C GLU A 436 43.86 49.73 3.18
N PHE A 437 43.05 50.58 2.57
CA PHE A 437 41.73 50.96 3.10
C PHE A 437 40.77 49.76 3.13
N ALA A 438 40.70 48.97 2.06
CA ALA A 438 39.90 47.74 2.02
C ALA A 438 40.31 46.76 3.14
N SER A 439 41.62 46.57 3.33
CA SER A 439 42.17 45.71 4.40
C SER A 439 41.85 46.25 5.81
N SER A 440 41.85 47.57 5.99
CA SER A 440 41.47 48.21 7.24
C SER A 440 39.97 48.02 7.53
N LEU A 441 39.13 48.12 6.50
CA LEU A 441 37.69 47.91 6.59
C LEU A 441 37.35 46.44 6.89
N GLU A 442 38.05 45.48 6.30
CA GLU A 442 37.96 44.06 6.66
C GLU A 442 38.26 43.82 8.14
N LYS A 443 39.36 44.39 8.65
CA LYS A 443 39.75 44.28 10.05
C LYS A 443 38.72 44.91 10.98
N HIS A 444 38.18 46.08 10.62
CA HIS A 444 37.13 46.76 11.39
C HIS A 444 35.87 45.90 11.52
N VAL A 445 35.42 45.29 10.42
CA VAL A 445 34.26 44.38 10.43
C VAL A 445 34.54 43.12 11.27
N HIS A 446 35.73 42.53 11.14
CA HIS A 446 36.10 41.33 11.89
C HIS A 446 36.21 41.59 13.41
N GLN A 447 36.73 42.74 13.83
CA GLN A 447 36.85 43.12 15.24
C GLN A 447 35.51 43.41 15.91
N LEU A 448 34.58 44.02 15.18
CA LEU A 448 33.26 44.35 15.73
C LEU A 448 32.30 43.15 15.72
N TRP A 449 32.56 42.12 14.92
CA TRP A 449 31.79 40.88 14.94
C TRP A 449 31.89 40.17 16.32
N PRO A 450 30.80 39.70 16.94
CA PRO A 450 29.41 39.57 16.44
C PRO A 450 28.45 40.71 16.85
N ARG A 451 28.95 41.89 17.22
CA ARG A 451 28.15 43.07 17.61
C ARG A 451 27.68 43.88 16.39
N ALA A 452 26.80 44.85 16.63
CA ALA A 452 26.29 45.76 15.60
C ALA A 452 27.43 46.59 14.98
N ILE A 453 27.58 46.50 13.66
CA ILE A 453 28.65 47.17 12.92
C ILE A 453 28.33 48.67 12.76
N SER A 454 29.13 49.50 13.43
CA SER A 454 29.11 50.95 13.30
C SER A 454 29.95 51.42 12.10
N ASP A 455 29.67 52.63 11.59
CA ASP A 455 30.46 53.21 10.50
C ASP A 455 31.93 53.37 10.93
N PRO A 456 32.90 53.10 10.03
CA PRO A 456 34.31 53.27 10.34
C PRO A 456 34.61 54.76 10.57
N GLY A 457 35.43 55.10 11.56
CA GLY A 457 35.72 56.52 11.90
C GLY A 457 36.35 57.34 10.76
N ASN A 458 36.85 56.69 9.70
CA ASN A 458 37.57 57.31 8.59
C ASN A 458 36.72 57.39 7.29
N VAL A 459 35.40 57.60 7.40
CA VAL A 459 34.45 57.62 6.26
C VAL A 459 34.87 58.62 5.17
N ALA A 460 35.33 59.82 5.56
CA ALA A 460 35.69 60.88 4.62
C ALA A 460 36.92 60.55 3.76
N ALA A 461 37.95 59.92 4.36
CA ALA A 461 39.12 59.45 3.63
C ALA A 461 38.80 58.24 2.74
N GLY A 462 37.86 57.39 3.18
CA GLY A 462 37.42 56.20 2.45
C GLY A 462 36.59 56.47 1.19
N GLN A 463 35.84 57.56 1.17
CA GLN A 463 34.99 57.97 0.04
C GLN A 463 35.77 58.28 -1.24
N THR A 464 37.08 58.53 -1.14
CA THR A 464 37.96 58.70 -2.30
C THR A 464 38.21 57.38 -3.04
N TYR A 465 38.10 56.23 -2.36
CA TYR A 465 38.51 54.93 -2.88
C TYR A 465 37.38 53.91 -3.02
N VAL A 466 36.38 53.98 -2.12
CA VAL A 466 35.25 53.04 -2.04
C VAL A 466 33.98 53.83 -1.77
N THR A 467 32.86 53.41 -2.36
CA THR A 467 31.53 53.94 -1.98
C THR A 467 31.13 53.36 -0.61
N VAL A 468 31.68 53.92 0.46
CA VAL A 468 31.57 53.39 1.84
C VAL A 468 30.12 53.18 2.27
N SER A 469 29.20 54.08 1.92
CA SER A 469 27.78 53.97 2.30
C SER A 469 27.09 52.72 1.74
N LYS A 470 27.23 52.47 0.42
CA LYS A 470 26.66 51.30 -0.24
C LYS A 470 27.33 50.00 0.21
N ALA A 471 28.65 50.00 0.32
CA ALA A 471 29.41 48.86 0.82
C ALA A 471 29.01 48.50 2.25
N MET A 472 28.94 49.48 3.17
CA MET A 472 28.53 49.26 4.55
C MET A 472 27.06 48.85 4.67
N GLN A 473 26.17 49.30 3.79
CA GLN A 473 24.78 48.83 3.74
C GLN A 473 24.70 47.33 3.38
N ALA A 474 25.44 46.90 2.37
CA ALA A 474 25.51 45.49 1.97
C ALA A 474 26.15 44.62 3.07
N ILE A 475 27.25 45.08 3.67
CA ILE A 475 27.93 44.41 4.79
C ILE A 475 26.98 44.29 5.99
N ARG A 476 26.29 45.37 6.39
CA ARG A 476 25.32 45.33 7.50
C ARG A 476 24.18 44.34 7.25
N ALA A 477 23.66 44.27 6.03
CA ALA A 477 22.62 43.31 5.66
C ALA A 477 23.10 41.86 5.81
N ARG A 478 24.31 41.57 5.31
CA ARG A 478 24.93 40.23 5.42
C ARG A 478 25.27 39.87 6.86
N CYS A 479 25.84 40.80 7.63
CA CYS A 479 26.16 40.58 9.03
C CYS A 479 24.92 40.36 9.90
N LYS A 480 23.80 41.04 9.59
CA LYS A 480 22.51 40.75 10.23
C LYS A 480 22.08 39.29 9.97
N SER A 481 22.25 38.81 8.75
CA SER A 481 21.93 37.42 8.39
C SER A 481 22.84 36.41 9.10
N TRP A 482 24.17 36.62 9.08
CA TRP A 482 25.12 35.82 9.85
C TRP A 482 24.78 35.78 11.34
N HIS A 483 24.32 36.92 11.90
CA HIS A 483 24.01 37.03 13.32
C HIS A 483 22.74 36.26 13.65
N ASN A 484 21.71 36.36 12.79
CA ASN A 484 20.48 35.56 12.93
C ASN A 484 20.78 34.05 12.84
N ASN A 485 21.64 33.65 11.92
CA ASN A 485 22.06 32.25 11.77
C ASN A 485 22.87 31.76 12.97
N LEU A 486 23.72 32.61 13.56
CA LEU A 486 24.46 32.32 14.78
C LEU A 486 23.50 32.12 15.98
N LEU A 487 22.53 33.02 16.15
CA LEU A 487 21.50 32.89 17.18
C LEU A 487 20.68 31.60 17.01
N PHE A 488 20.34 31.25 15.76
CA PHE A 488 19.65 30.00 15.47
C PHE A 488 20.51 28.78 15.84
N LEU A 489 21.79 28.75 15.47
CA LEU A 489 22.69 27.66 15.86
C LEU A 489 22.82 27.54 17.39
N GLN A 490 23.00 28.66 18.10
CA GLN A 490 23.06 28.68 19.56
C GLN A 490 21.78 28.15 20.20
N SER A 491 20.62 28.51 19.64
CA SER A 491 19.34 27.97 20.13
C SER A 491 19.21 26.46 19.91
N LEU A 492 19.68 25.92 18.78
CA LEU A 492 19.74 24.48 18.54
C LEU A 492 20.68 23.77 19.52
N GLU A 493 21.85 24.38 19.81
CA GLU A 493 22.82 23.87 20.78
C GLU A 493 22.22 23.82 22.20
N GLN A 494 21.49 24.88 22.59
CA GLN A 494 20.80 24.95 23.88
C GLN A 494 19.66 23.94 23.99
N VAL A 495 18.81 23.82 22.97
CA VAL A 495 17.74 22.78 22.92
C VAL A 495 18.36 21.40 23.05
N SER A 496 19.43 21.12 22.30
CA SER A 496 20.14 19.83 22.35
C SER A 496 20.79 19.59 23.71
N ALA A 497 21.30 20.63 24.38
CA ALA A 497 21.85 20.53 25.73
C ALA A 497 20.76 20.24 26.79
N ASN A 498 19.65 20.98 26.74
CA ASN A 498 18.54 20.80 27.67
C ASN A 498 17.92 19.40 27.55
N LEU A 499 17.71 18.92 26.32
CA LEU A 499 17.22 17.57 26.09
C LEU A 499 18.20 16.50 26.61
N ARG A 500 19.51 16.69 26.48
CA ARG A 500 20.50 15.77 27.07
C ARG A 500 20.38 15.68 28.60
N CYS A 501 20.14 16.79 29.28
CA CYS A 501 19.94 16.80 30.74
C CYS A 501 18.67 16.06 31.17
N ILE A 502 17.63 16.06 30.32
CA ILE A 502 16.38 15.32 30.58
C ILE A 502 16.59 13.80 30.37
N ILE A 503 17.51 13.41 29.48
CA ILE A 503 17.82 12.01 29.17
C ILE A 503 18.86 11.49 30.17
N LEU A 504 18.47 11.26 31.42
CA LEU A 504 19.35 10.61 32.40
C LEU A 504 19.42 9.08 32.23
N SER A 505 18.47 8.48 31.50
CA SER A 505 18.51 7.07 31.10
C SER A 505 17.67 6.86 29.84
N PRO A 506 18.24 6.37 28.72
CA PRO A 506 17.43 6.04 27.54
C PRO A 506 16.38 4.98 27.91
N THR A 507 15.17 5.11 27.38
CA THR A 507 14.13 4.09 27.58
C THR A 507 14.62 2.76 27.03
N ILE A 508 14.82 1.78 27.91
CA ILE A 508 14.98 0.39 27.51
C ILE A 508 13.59 -0.08 27.15
N LEU A 509 13.24 0.02 25.87
CA LEU A 509 12.05 -0.61 25.36
C LEU A 509 12.26 -2.13 25.38
N GLY A 510 11.20 -2.87 25.74
CA GLY A 510 11.21 -4.33 25.64
C GLY A 510 11.56 -4.79 24.22
N PRO A 511 11.97 -6.07 24.05
CA PRO A 511 12.22 -6.62 22.74
C PRO A 511 10.99 -6.42 21.86
N ILE A 512 11.21 -5.88 20.66
CA ILE A 512 10.14 -5.73 19.66
C ILE A 512 9.68 -7.14 19.30
N ASP A 513 8.39 -7.43 19.45
CA ASP A 513 7.79 -8.67 18.96
C ASP A 513 7.93 -8.70 17.44
N ARG A 514 8.97 -9.38 16.98
CA ARG A 514 9.22 -9.62 15.56
C ARG A 514 8.46 -10.87 15.19
N THR A 515 7.61 -10.78 14.18
CA THR A 515 7.06 -11.99 13.57
C THR A 515 8.25 -12.76 12.99
N PRO A 516 8.53 -14.00 13.42
CA PRO A 516 9.54 -14.80 12.76
C PRO A 516 9.16 -14.89 11.28
N PRO A 517 10.14 -14.87 10.36
CA PRO A 517 9.84 -15.10 8.96
C PRO A 517 9.06 -16.41 8.87
N LEU A 518 7.93 -16.39 8.15
CA LEU A 518 7.13 -17.60 7.96
C LEU A 518 8.07 -18.72 7.52
N PRO A 519 8.03 -19.90 8.17
CA PRO A 519 8.85 -21.03 7.77
C PRO A 519 8.71 -21.24 6.26
N ALA A 520 9.82 -21.62 5.60
CA ALA A 520 9.77 -22.00 4.20
C ALA A 520 8.56 -22.94 3.98
N ALA A 521 7.74 -22.63 2.98
CA ALA A 521 6.50 -23.36 2.73
C ALA A 521 6.82 -24.86 2.75
N ARG A 522 6.25 -25.58 3.72
CA ARG A 522 6.42 -27.04 3.78
C ARG A 522 5.92 -27.60 2.45
N ASN A 523 6.67 -28.53 1.87
CA ASN A 523 6.31 -29.21 0.64
C ASN A 523 5.25 -30.27 0.96
N VAL A 524 4.06 -29.81 1.32
CA VAL A 524 2.90 -30.61 1.69
C VAL A 524 1.74 -30.13 0.84
N ASP A 525 0.93 -31.07 0.37
CA ASP A 525 -0.30 -30.75 -0.32
C ASP A 525 -1.18 -29.85 0.55
N ARG A 526 -1.72 -28.78 -0.06
CA ARG A 526 -2.54 -27.78 0.65
C ARG A 526 -4.01 -28.17 0.71
N TYR A 527 -4.33 -29.40 0.37
CA TYR A 527 -5.66 -29.98 0.39
C TYR A 527 -5.58 -31.39 0.99
N ILE A 528 -6.72 -31.89 1.44
CA ILE A 528 -6.84 -33.24 2.02
C ILE A 528 -7.91 -33.96 1.22
N GLN A 529 -7.56 -35.06 0.57
CA GLN A 529 -8.51 -35.94 -0.09
C GLN A 529 -9.11 -36.92 0.91
N ILE A 530 -10.25 -37.49 0.55
CA ILE A 530 -10.88 -38.52 1.38
C ILE A 530 -9.98 -39.76 1.55
N ASN A 531 -9.19 -40.10 0.53
CA ASN A 531 -8.21 -41.19 0.59
C ASN A 531 -7.09 -40.90 1.60
N ASP A 532 -6.71 -39.62 1.77
CA ASP A 532 -5.70 -39.23 2.75
C ASP A 532 -6.24 -39.43 4.17
N LEU A 533 -7.52 -39.12 4.40
CA LEU A 533 -8.19 -39.39 5.68
C LEU A 533 -8.22 -40.88 6.02
N PHE A 534 -8.51 -41.74 5.04
CA PHE A 534 -8.49 -43.20 5.23
C PHE A 534 -7.07 -43.78 5.29
N ALA A 535 -6.07 -43.12 4.70
CA ALA A 535 -4.67 -43.51 4.84
C ALA A 535 -4.14 -43.20 6.25
N LEU A 536 -4.58 -42.11 6.87
CA LEU A 536 -4.24 -41.73 8.25
C LEU A 536 -4.78 -42.73 9.29
N THR A 537 -5.89 -43.42 9.01
CA THR A 537 -6.44 -44.41 9.95
C THR A 537 -5.60 -45.67 10.10
N ASN A 538 -4.69 -45.97 9.16
CA ASN A 538 -3.77 -47.12 9.30
C ASN A 538 -2.52 -46.81 10.15
N THR A 539 -2.24 -45.54 10.47
CA THR A 539 -1.10 -45.13 11.32
C THR A 539 -1.48 -44.78 12.74
N LEU A 540 -2.78 -44.74 13.07
CA LEU A 540 -3.26 -44.75 14.44
C LEU A 540 -3.31 -46.19 14.96
N GLU A 541 -2.14 -46.81 15.12
CA GLU A 541 -2.01 -47.72 16.25
C GLU A 541 -2.41 -46.92 17.48
N ILE A 542 -3.42 -47.41 18.18
CA ILE A 542 -3.85 -46.95 19.51
C ILE A 542 -2.69 -47.24 20.48
N SER A 543 -1.59 -46.53 20.32
CA SER A 543 -0.56 -46.40 21.33
C SER A 543 -1.07 -45.31 22.26
N GLY A 544 -1.32 -45.69 23.51
CA GLY A 544 -1.91 -44.85 24.56
C GLY A 544 -1.04 -43.63 24.90
N ARG A 545 -1.02 -42.65 24.02
CA ARG A 545 -0.64 -41.28 24.31
C ARG A 545 -1.86 -40.43 24.08
N ASP A 546 -2.39 -39.92 25.18
CA ASP A 546 -3.39 -38.86 25.17
C ASP A 546 -2.85 -37.70 24.33
N PHE A 547 -3.27 -37.64 23.06
CA PHE A 547 -3.17 -36.41 22.29
C PHE A 547 -4.21 -35.47 22.87
N VAL A 548 -3.79 -34.65 23.84
CA VAL A 548 -4.51 -33.43 24.18
C VAL A 548 -4.39 -32.53 22.95
N VAL A 549 -5.38 -32.64 22.06
CA VAL A 549 -5.62 -31.62 21.06
C VAL A 549 -6.17 -30.43 21.83
N GLU A 550 -5.31 -29.47 22.16
CA GLU A 550 -5.82 -28.17 22.61
C GLU A 550 -6.70 -27.62 21.48
N PRO A 551 -8.00 -27.37 21.73
CA PRO A 551 -8.85 -26.79 20.71
C PRO A 551 -8.26 -25.43 20.30
N PRO A 552 -8.33 -25.07 19.01
CA PRO A 552 -7.94 -23.73 18.60
C PRO A 552 -8.73 -22.72 19.44
N ASN A 553 -8.05 -21.67 19.94
CA ASN A 553 -8.73 -20.58 20.63
C ASN A 553 -9.72 -19.92 19.66
N ILE A 554 -10.99 -20.31 19.73
CA ILE A 554 -12.07 -19.68 18.97
C ILE A 554 -12.42 -18.41 19.73
N VAL A 555 -11.92 -17.27 19.27
CA VAL A 555 -12.39 -15.96 19.73
C VAL A 555 -13.73 -15.71 19.07
N ILE A 556 -14.82 -16.03 19.77
CA ILE A 556 -16.17 -15.63 19.36
C ILE A 556 -16.38 -14.20 19.87
N GLN A 557 -16.41 -13.22 18.96
CA GLN A 557 -16.98 -11.90 19.30
C GLN A 557 -18.49 -12.07 19.42
N THR A 558 -19.01 -12.09 20.64
CA THR A 558 -20.44 -11.91 20.89
C THR A 558 -20.76 -10.42 20.88
N GLU A 559 -21.75 -10.00 20.08
CA GLU A 559 -22.15 -8.59 19.83
C GLU A 559 -22.68 -7.82 21.05
N SER A 560 -22.53 -8.32 22.26
CA SER A 560 -22.97 -7.63 23.48
C SER A 560 -21.89 -7.72 24.56
N SER A 561 -21.30 -6.55 24.87
CA SER A 561 -20.30 -6.23 25.90
C SER A 561 -18.81 -6.32 25.48
N ASN A 562 -18.11 -5.18 25.65
CA ASN A 562 -16.70 -4.93 25.32
C ASN A 562 -15.71 -5.54 26.35
N GLU A 563 -16.00 -6.72 26.88
CA GLU A 563 -15.08 -7.43 27.78
C GLU A 563 -14.84 -8.85 27.25
N ALA A 564 -13.60 -9.11 26.84
CA ALA A 564 -13.17 -10.44 26.44
C ALA A 564 -13.08 -11.34 27.67
N CYS A 565 -13.99 -12.30 27.79
CA CYS A 565 -13.96 -13.31 28.85
C CYS A 565 -13.43 -14.63 28.27
N LEU A 566 -12.33 -15.13 28.82
CA LEU A 566 -11.85 -16.49 28.56
C LEU A 566 -12.80 -17.46 29.25
N VAL A 567 -13.59 -18.22 28.49
CA VAL A 567 -14.38 -19.32 29.04
C VAL A 567 -13.56 -20.60 28.86
N SER A 568 -13.02 -21.12 29.96
CA SER A 568 -12.50 -22.49 30.03
C SER A 568 -13.68 -23.47 29.98
N ALA A 569 -13.60 -24.49 29.13
CA ALA A 569 -14.51 -25.63 29.17
C ALA A 569 -14.28 -26.48 30.42
#